data_AF-A0A7R9ZLR3-F1
#
_entry.id   AF-A0A7R9ZLR3-F1
#
_cell.length_a   1.000
_cell.length_b   1.000
_cell.length_c   1.000
_cell.angle_alpha   90.00
_cell.angle_beta   90.00
_cell.angle_gamma   90.00
#
_symmetry.space_group_name_H-M   'P 1'
#
loop_
_entity.id
_entity.type
_entity.pdbx_description
1 polymer ?
#
loop_
_entity_poly.entity_id
_entity_poly.type
_entity_poly.pdbx_seq_one_letter_code
_entity_poly.pdbx_strand_id
1 'polypeptide(L)'
;MGKTLLQAHILLCLTSQLCAAFSMSTPSFSNPKGCGAKPYEKKNVAILGCGGYLGAMAYGYLQRAGSLYGTGIAGLKSPRSITATAIGSMNLNSVLGKHFVLAQADESFVKLTDMTSCESIATRLQGMDAVIMCTRFGLENRPVTANTYEKTPNDKTKEFYMDKPARSSIAMEDSMEYSHMLVDNTLEACKMVGIQHVVVVETDSQFDRAAEVTASNIDKLNAAGIAYTYVRPQGELKNFRDHTYIKGIQQHMTVSKSDFSANTAGSTQSIYREDLSAMMVQSLISLDWTQSRCLDVHSDGELADNLKTADRPDTQWCMNSAVYGKVLEQLN
;
A
#
# COMPACT_ATOMS: atom_id res chain seq x y z
N MET A 1 29.80 73.61 21.34
CA MET A 1 28.75 73.81 20.31
C MET A 1 29.21 73.11 19.05
N GLY A 2 28.44 72.15 18.54
CA GLY A 2 28.78 71.36 17.35
C GLY A 2 28.26 69.93 17.46
N LYS A 3 26.96 69.75 17.25
CA LYS A 3 26.31 68.43 17.15
C LYS A 3 26.53 67.89 15.74
N THR A 4 27.23 66.77 15.60
CA THR A 4 27.29 65.99 14.35
C THR A 4 26.16 64.96 14.35
N LEU A 5 25.15 65.21 13.51
CA LEU A 5 24.13 64.26 13.10
C LEU A 5 24.79 63.15 12.27
N LEU A 6 24.71 61.90 12.73
CA LEU A 6 24.97 60.74 11.88
C LEU A 6 23.63 60.29 11.29
N GLN A 7 23.40 60.65 10.04
CA GLN A 7 22.21 60.33 9.27
C GLN A 7 22.36 58.91 8.69
N ALA A 8 21.66 57.95 9.29
CA ALA A 8 21.59 56.57 8.81
C ALA A 8 20.62 56.48 7.61
N HIS A 9 21.17 56.55 6.40
CA HIS A 9 20.49 56.15 5.17
C HIS A 9 21.36 55.15 4.43
N ILE A 10 21.22 53.86 4.77
CA ILE A 10 21.71 52.76 3.94
C ILE A 10 20.60 51.71 3.82
N LEU A 11 19.92 51.80 2.69
CA LEU A 11 19.58 50.68 1.82
C LEU A 11 18.57 49.64 2.33
N LEU A 12 17.29 50.03 2.36
CA LEU A 12 16.18 49.11 2.09
C LEU A 12 16.21 48.76 0.59
N CYS A 13 16.95 47.71 0.22
CA CYS A 13 16.93 47.14 -1.12
C CYS A 13 16.31 45.74 -1.09
N LEU A 14 15.08 45.65 -1.61
CA LEU A 14 14.56 44.50 -2.36
C LEU A 14 14.57 43.13 -1.66
N THR A 15 13.60 42.91 -0.77
CA THR A 15 13.06 41.56 -0.50
C THR A 15 11.63 41.47 -1.00
N SER A 16 11.45 41.51 -2.32
CA SER A 16 10.13 41.35 -2.93
C SER A 16 10.20 40.76 -4.33
N GLN A 17 10.94 39.67 -4.55
CA GLN A 17 10.86 38.90 -5.79
C GLN A 17 11.60 37.57 -5.64
N LEU A 18 11.05 36.65 -4.85
CA LEU A 18 11.38 35.22 -4.89
C LEU A 18 10.21 34.38 -4.36
N CYS A 19 8.98 34.76 -4.70
CA CYS A 19 7.94 33.76 -4.93
C CYS A 19 8.21 33.17 -6.31
N ALA A 20 9.33 32.45 -6.45
CA ALA A 20 9.43 31.44 -7.48
C ALA A 20 8.32 30.45 -7.14
N ALA A 21 7.18 30.59 -7.80
CA ALA A 21 6.20 29.54 -7.85
C ALA A 21 6.95 28.30 -8.34
N PHE A 22 7.30 27.42 -7.41
CA PHE A 22 7.61 26.04 -7.71
C PHE A 22 6.31 25.47 -8.27
N SER A 23 6.06 25.77 -9.55
CA SER A 23 5.15 25.02 -10.39
C SER A 23 5.83 23.67 -10.57
N MET A 24 5.72 22.83 -9.53
CA MET A 24 5.93 21.41 -9.69
C MET A 24 4.90 20.99 -10.73
N SER A 25 5.38 20.75 -11.95
CA SER A 25 4.62 20.08 -12.99
C SER A 25 4.22 18.73 -12.42
N THR A 26 3.07 18.68 -11.76
CA THR A 26 2.42 17.42 -11.44
C THR A 26 2.13 16.79 -12.79
N PRO A 27 2.58 15.55 -13.07
CA PRO A 27 2.17 14.86 -14.28
C PRO A 27 0.66 14.99 -14.40
N SER A 28 0.20 15.53 -15.54
CA SER A 28 -1.21 15.80 -15.79
C SER A 28 -1.94 14.46 -15.95
N PHE A 29 -2.25 13.83 -14.83
CA PHE A 29 -3.25 12.77 -14.78
C PHE A 29 -4.59 13.37 -15.17
N SER A 30 -5.33 12.70 -16.05
CA SER A 30 -6.69 13.15 -16.34
C SER A 30 -7.51 12.96 -15.06
N ASN A 31 -8.06 14.06 -14.53
CA ASN A 31 -8.82 14.19 -13.26
C ASN A 31 -8.92 12.90 -12.42
N PRO A 32 -7.94 12.60 -11.52
CA PRO A 32 -8.04 11.45 -10.64
C PRO A 32 -9.37 11.50 -9.87
N LYS A 33 -10.00 10.34 -9.66
CA LYS A 33 -11.28 10.22 -8.92
C LYS A 33 -11.10 9.71 -7.49
N GLY A 34 -9.92 9.18 -7.16
CA GLY A 34 -9.57 8.70 -5.82
C GLY A 34 -9.09 9.80 -4.89
N CYS A 35 -8.19 9.47 -3.95
CA CYS A 35 -7.64 10.48 -3.05
C CYS A 35 -6.82 11.56 -3.79
N GLY A 36 -6.28 11.26 -4.97
CA GLY A 36 -5.61 12.23 -5.82
C GLY A 36 -6.52 13.33 -6.37
N ALA A 37 -7.85 13.12 -6.38
CA ALA A 37 -8.84 14.11 -6.84
C ALA A 37 -8.78 15.41 -6.04
N LYS A 38 -8.53 15.28 -4.73
CA LYS A 38 -8.47 16.38 -3.79
C LYS A 38 -7.22 16.27 -2.93
N PRO A 39 -6.04 16.65 -3.45
CA PRO A 39 -4.77 16.45 -2.77
C PRO A 39 -4.63 17.14 -1.41
N TYR A 40 -5.48 18.12 -1.13
CA TYR A 40 -5.56 18.85 0.14
C TYR A 40 -6.36 18.07 1.21
N GLU A 41 -7.29 17.19 0.83
CA GLU A 41 -8.02 16.29 1.72
C GLU A 41 -7.21 15.00 1.94
N LYS A 42 -6.10 15.13 2.66
CA LYS A 42 -5.15 14.03 2.88
C LYS A 42 -5.82 12.82 3.55
N LYS A 43 -5.70 11.65 2.93
CA LYS A 43 -6.26 10.37 3.38
C LYS A 43 -5.21 9.53 4.10
N ASN A 44 -5.60 8.94 5.22
CA ASN A 44 -4.78 8.03 6.00
C ASN A 44 -5.05 6.58 5.60
N VAL A 45 -4.00 5.80 5.41
CA VAL A 45 -4.11 4.41 4.93
C VAL A 45 -3.45 3.47 5.93
N ALA A 46 -4.14 2.38 6.27
CA ALA A 46 -3.56 1.26 6.99
C ALA A 46 -3.27 0.08 6.07
N ILE A 47 -2.25 -0.70 6.40
CA ILE A 47 -1.89 -1.92 5.68
C ILE A 47 -1.79 -3.07 6.68
N LEU A 48 -2.46 -4.17 6.38
CA LEU A 48 -2.39 -5.40 7.16
C LEU A 48 -1.24 -6.30 6.67
N GLY A 49 -0.51 -6.91 7.60
CA GLY A 49 0.47 -7.95 7.27
C GLY A 49 1.75 -7.39 6.62
N CYS A 50 2.18 -6.18 6.99
CA CYS A 50 3.39 -5.55 6.44
C CYS A 50 4.69 -6.29 6.72
N GLY A 51 4.70 -7.31 7.59
CA GLY A 51 5.86 -8.19 7.72
C GLY A 51 6.11 -9.06 6.48
N GLY A 52 5.10 -9.21 5.61
CA GLY A 52 5.21 -9.85 4.30
C GLY A 52 5.82 -8.91 3.26
N TYR A 53 6.50 -9.47 2.26
CA TYR A 53 7.20 -8.70 1.23
C TYR A 53 6.25 -7.80 0.45
N LEU A 54 5.09 -8.33 0.03
CA LEU A 54 4.08 -7.56 -0.73
C LEU A 54 3.52 -6.39 0.10
N GLY A 55 3.21 -6.63 1.37
CA GLY A 55 2.71 -5.60 2.29
C GLY A 55 3.76 -4.53 2.61
N ALA A 56 5.02 -4.93 2.79
CA ALA A 56 6.13 -4.01 3.02
C ALA A 56 6.43 -3.12 1.80
N MET A 57 6.37 -3.69 0.59
CA MET A 57 6.52 -2.94 -0.65
C MET A 57 5.40 -1.91 -0.82
N ALA A 58 4.15 -2.28 -0.52
CA ALA A 58 3.02 -1.35 -0.54
C ALA A 58 3.19 -0.22 0.48
N TYR A 59 3.69 -0.55 1.68
CA TYR A 59 4.01 0.44 2.71
C TYR A 59 5.05 1.45 2.23
N GLY A 60 6.17 0.99 1.67
CA GLY A 60 7.21 1.88 1.15
C GLY A 60 6.70 2.82 0.05
N TYR A 61 5.88 2.30 -0.87
CA TYR A 61 5.26 3.13 -1.90
C TYR A 61 4.29 4.17 -1.34
N LEU A 62 3.46 3.81 -0.35
CA LEU A 62 2.59 4.77 0.32
C LEU A 62 3.36 5.86 1.06
N GLN A 63 4.47 5.51 1.74
CA GLN A 63 5.30 6.49 2.43
C GLN A 63 5.90 7.50 1.43
N ARG A 64 6.35 7.03 0.25
CA ARG A 64 6.80 7.92 -0.83
C ARG A 64 5.65 8.74 -1.41
N ALA A 65 4.49 8.14 -1.64
CA ALA A 65 3.31 8.85 -2.15
C ALA A 65 2.85 9.95 -1.19
N GLY A 66 2.87 9.69 0.12
CA GLY A 66 2.54 10.66 1.16
C GLY A 66 3.53 11.83 1.27
N SER A 67 4.76 11.64 0.78
CA SER A 67 5.79 12.68 0.73
C SER A 67 5.64 13.61 -0.48
N LEU A 68 4.83 13.24 -1.47
CA LEU A 68 4.59 14.04 -2.67
C LEU A 68 3.28 14.81 -2.58
N TYR A 69 3.30 16.03 -3.13
CA TYR A 69 2.07 16.78 -3.38
C TYR A 69 1.29 16.14 -4.54
N GLY A 70 -0.04 16.29 -4.55
CA GLY A 70 -0.88 15.78 -5.63
C GLY A 70 -1.43 14.36 -5.45
N THR A 71 -0.85 13.55 -4.56
CA THR A 71 -1.29 12.14 -4.37
C THR A 71 -2.53 11.97 -3.50
N GLY A 72 -2.86 12.95 -2.67
CA GLY A 72 -3.92 12.82 -1.65
C GLY A 72 -3.61 11.89 -0.48
N ILE A 73 -2.46 11.23 -0.45
CA ILE A 73 -2.04 10.38 0.68
C ILE A 73 -1.41 11.24 1.78
N ALA A 74 -1.78 10.98 3.04
CA ALA A 74 -1.20 11.62 4.21
C ALA A 74 0.20 11.06 4.51
N GLY A 75 1.19 11.92 4.78
CA GLY A 75 2.56 11.51 5.10
C GLY A 75 2.92 11.48 6.59
N LEU A 76 2.31 12.33 7.43
CA LEU A 76 2.72 12.49 8.84
C LEU A 76 2.19 11.39 9.79
N LYS A 77 1.12 10.68 9.42
CA LYS A 77 0.46 9.65 10.25
C LYS A 77 0.08 8.39 9.46
N SER A 78 0.53 8.31 8.22
CA SER A 78 0.19 7.28 7.25
C SER A 78 1.42 7.06 6.36
N PRO A 79 1.70 5.82 5.93
CA PRO A 79 0.91 4.61 6.19
C PRO A 79 1.04 4.05 7.62
N ARG A 80 -0.05 3.46 8.12
CA ARG A 80 -0.06 2.68 9.38
C ARG A 80 0.11 1.20 9.07
N SER A 81 1.06 0.56 9.72
CA SER A 81 1.28 -0.89 9.62
C SER A 81 0.55 -1.61 10.74
N ILE A 82 -0.23 -2.64 10.39
CA ILE A 82 -0.89 -3.54 11.34
C ILE A 82 -0.19 -4.90 11.27
N THR A 83 0.42 -5.32 12.38
CA THR A 83 1.08 -6.62 12.54
C THR A 83 0.69 -7.22 13.90
N ALA A 84 0.93 -8.51 14.11
CA ALA A 84 0.64 -9.16 15.39
C ALA A 84 1.83 -9.03 16.36
N THR A 85 3.08 -9.03 15.85
CA THR A 85 4.27 -9.02 16.71
C THR A 85 5.33 -8.02 16.23
N ALA A 86 6.35 -7.80 17.06
CA ALA A 86 7.53 -7.03 16.71
C ALA A 86 8.31 -7.62 15.52
N ILE A 87 8.18 -8.92 15.23
CA ILE A 87 8.82 -9.55 14.07
C ILE A 87 8.26 -8.99 12.77
N GLY A 88 6.95 -8.74 12.70
CA GLY A 88 6.34 -8.05 11.57
C GLY A 88 6.97 -6.67 11.31
N SER A 89 7.23 -5.90 12.37
CA SER A 89 7.93 -4.60 12.29
C SER A 89 9.38 -4.72 11.81
N MET A 90 10.12 -5.72 12.33
CA MET A 90 11.50 -5.97 11.93
C MET A 90 11.59 -6.36 10.45
N ASN A 91 10.69 -7.24 9.99
CA ASN A 91 10.63 -7.66 8.60
C ASN A 91 10.25 -6.50 7.66
N LEU A 92 9.28 -5.67 8.07
CA LEU A 92 8.92 -4.46 7.34
C LEU A 92 10.15 -3.57 7.13
N ASN A 93 10.84 -3.19 8.21
CA ASN A 93 12.00 -2.30 8.13
C ASN A 93 13.18 -2.90 7.35
N SER A 94 13.34 -4.23 7.36
CA SER A 94 14.33 -4.94 6.53
C SER A 94 14.07 -4.76 5.03
N VAL A 95 12.80 -4.83 4.60
CA VAL A 95 12.42 -4.58 3.21
C VAL A 95 12.55 -3.09 2.87
N LEU A 96 12.07 -2.20 3.75
CA LEU A 96 12.15 -0.75 3.52
C LEU A 96 13.60 -0.29 3.33
N GLY A 97 14.50 -0.69 4.23
CA GLY A 97 15.92 -0.31 4.14
C GLY A 97 16.64 -0.79 2.87
N LYS A 98 16.17 -1.88 2.25
CA LYS A 98 16.73 -2.39 0.99
C LYS A 98 16.15 -1.71 -0.25
N HIS A 99 14.85 -1.46 -0.28
CA HIS A 99 14.14 -1.08 -1.51
C HIS A 99 13.79 0.41 -1.59
N PHE A 100 13.80 1.11 -0.45
CA PHE A 100 13.34 2.49 -0.31
C PHE A 100 14.32 3.33 0.51
N VAL A 101 15.07 4.20 -0.17
CA VAL A 101 16.03 5.11 0.46
C VAL A 101 15.30 6.02 1.46
N LEU A 102 15.76 5.99 2.72
CA LEU A 102 15.21 6.76 3.86
C LEU A 102 13.79 6.37 4.31
N ALA A 103 13.23 5.27 3.81
CA ALA A 103 11.97 4.74 4.34
C ALA A 103 12.21 3.94 5.62
N GLN A 104 11.39 4.19 6.63
CA GLN A 104 11.38 3.46 7.90
C GLN A 104 9.99 3.54 8.52
N ALA A 105 9.65 2.52 9.30
CA ALA A 105 8.43 2.45 10.09
C ALA A 105 8.83 2.34 11.56
N ASP A 106 8.76 3.45 12.29
CA ASP A 106 8.97 3.45 13.73
C ASP A 106 7.73 2.90 14.48
N GLU A 107 7.83 2.80 15.80
CA GLU A 107 6.76 2.30 16.68
C GLU A 107 5.48 3.17 16.64
N SER A 108 5.58 4.42 16.19
CA SER A 108 4.40 5.27 16.03
C SER A 108 3.56 4.85 14.83
N PHE A 109 4.18 4.28 13.78
CA PHE A 109 3.49 3.79 12.58
C PHE A 109 3.11 2.32 12.63
N VAL A 110 3.76 1.51 13.46
CA VAL A 110 3.41 0.09 13.63
C VAL A 110 2.44 -0.11 14.79
N LYS A 111 1.37 -0.86 14.58
CA LYS A 111 0.39 -1.22 15.61
C LYS A 111 0.30 -2.73 15.74
N LEU A 112 0.79 -3.21 16.89
CA LEU A 112 0.63 -4.58 17.32
C LEU A 112 -0.83 -4.82 17.73
N THR A 113 -1.43 -5.83 17.13
CA THR A 113 -2.89 -6.00 17.11
C THR A 113 -3.26 -7.46 17.27
N ASP A 114 -4.17 -7.73 18.20
CA ASP A 114 -4.90 -9.00 18.23
C ASP A 114 -5.84 -9.04 17.04
N MET A 115 -5.57 -9.93 16.10
CA MET A 115 -6.40 -10.10 14.91
C MET A 115 -7.57 -11.06 15.11
N THR A 116 -7.66 -11.71 16.28
CA THR A 116 -8.81 -12.54 16.64
C THR A 116 -9.97 -11.71 17.19
N SER A 117 -9.71 -10.47 17.64
CA SER A 117 -10.70 -9.51 18.14
C SER A 117 -10.95 -8.36 17.16
N CYS A 118 -12.20 -8.21 16.73
CA CYS A 118 -12.64 -7.09 15.89
C CYS A 118 -12.43 -5.73 16.59
N GLU A 119 -12.66 -5.64 17.90
CA GLU A 119 -12.50 -4.42 18.68
C GLU A 119 -11.05 -3.96 18.77
N SER A 120 -10.13 -4.94 18.91
CA SER A 120 -8.69 -4.69 18.86
C SER A 120 -8.30 -4.11 17.50
N ILE A 121 -8.73 -4.73 16.40
CA ILE A 121 -8.46 -4.22 15.04
C ILE A 121 -9.07 -2.82 14.85
N ALA A 122 -10.32 -2.62 15.22
CA ALA A 122 -11.03 -1.35 15.09
C ALA A 122 -10.27 -0.22 15.82
N THR A 123 -9.84 -0.46 17.06
CA THR A 123 -9.05 0.51 17.83
C THR A 123 -7.77 0.91 17.09
N ARG A 124 -7.11 -0.03 16.38
CA ARG A 124 -5.90 0.24 15.60
C ARG A 124 -6.18 0.81 14.21
N LEU A 125 -7.40 0.71 13.70
CA LEU A 125 -7.83 1.37 12.46
C LEU A 125 -8.43 2.76 12.70
N GLN A 126 -8.59 3.20 13.96
CA GLN A 126 -9.14 4.51 14.27
C GLN A 126 -8.41 5.65 13.53
N GLY A 127 -9.19 6.49 12.83
CA GLY A 127 -8.71 7.64 12.07
C GLY A 127 -8.11 7.31 10.70
N MET A 128 -8.19 6.07 10.25
CA MET A 128 -7.82 5.67 8.89
C MET A 128 -9.02 5.86 7.94
N ASP A 129 -8.75 6.21 6.68
CA ASP A 129 -9.76 6.36 5.65
C ASP A 129 -9.85 5.13 4.74
N ALA A 130 -8.72 4.44 4.55
CA ALA A 130 -8.64 3.25 3.70
C ALA A 130 -7.75 2.16 4.29
N VAL A 131 -7.97 0.93 3.85
CA VAL A 131 -7.21 -0.26 4.26
C VAL A 131 -6.71 -1.03 3.05
N ILE A 132 -5.46 -1.49 3.08
CA ILE A 132 -4.91 -2.46 2.14
C ILE A 132 -4.74 -3.81 2.85
N MET A 133 -5.27 -4.88 2.27
CA MET A 133 -5.17 -6.24 2.80
C MET A 133 -5.06 -7.26 1.66
N CYS A 134 -4.73 -8.50 2.00
CA CYS A 134 -4.82 -9.63 1.08
C CYS A 134 -5.91 -10.61 1.53
N THR A 135 -6.32 -11.46 0.61
CA THR A 135 -7.33 -12.50 0.84
C THR A 135 -6.79 -13.74 1.56
N ARG A 136 -5.48 -13.99 1.48
CA ARG A 136 -4.79 -15.07 2.20
C ARG A 136 -3.51 -14.58 2.81
N PHE A 137 -3.33 -14.89 4.08
CA PHE A 137 -2.17 -14.49 4.86
C PHE A 137 -1.23 -15.66 5.03
N GLY A 138 0.06 -15.38 4.93
CA GLY A 138 1.08 -16.28 5.41
C GLY A 138 1.12 -16.27 6.93
N LEU A 139 0.99 -17.42 7.59
CA LEU A 139 0.87 -17.47 9.04
C LEU A 139 2.11 -18.09 9.68
N GLU A 140 2.48 -17.59 10.84
CA GLU A 140 3.59 -18.12 11.62
C GLU A 140 3.29 -18.10 13.11
N ASN A 141 3.39 -19.25 13.75
CA ASN A 141 3.23 -19.35 15.20
C ASN A 141 4.46 -18.78 15.90
N ARG A 142 4.24 -17.80 16.78
CA ARG A 142 5.29 -17.12 17.55
C ARG A 142 4.99 -17.19 19.05
N PRO A 143 6.02 -17.33 19.89
CA PRO A 143 5.85 -17.19 21.33
C PRO A 143 5.47 -15.74 21.66
N VAL A 144 4.55 -15.56 22.60
CA VAL A 144 4.24 -14.24 23.18
C VAL A 144 5.47 -13.78 23.97
N THR A 145 6.05 -12.66 23.54
CA THR A 145 7.17 -12.00 24.25
C THR A 145 6.70 -10.64 24.77
N ALA A 146 7.51 -9.94 25.57
CA ALA A 146 7.17 -8.64 26.15
C ALA A 146 6.72 -7.56 25.13
N ASN A 147 6.95 -7.78 23.84
CA ASN A 147 6.56 -6.92 22.72
C ASN A 147 5.43 -7.54 21.86
N THR A 148 4.41 -8.12 22.50
CA THR A 148 3.21 -8.65 21.83
C THR A 148 1.96 -8.12 22.53
N TYR A 149 0.80 -8.18 21.87
CA TYR A 149 -0.45 -7.57 22.36
C TYR A 149 -1.18 -8.38 23.45
N GLU A 150 -0.74 -9.60 23.74
CA GLU A 150 -1.50 -10.59 24.52
C GLU A 150 -0.87 -11.00 25.87
N LYS A 151 -1.69 -11.70 26.66
CA LYS A 151 -1.63 -11.83 28.13
C LYS A 151 -1.01 -13.16 28.54
N THR A 152 0.01 -13.11 29.39
CA THR A 152 0.74 -14.24 30.02
C THR A 152 1.84 -14.91 29.18
N PRO A 153 2.97 -15.33 29.79
CA PRO A 153 4.18 -15.76 29.06
C PRO A 153 4.09 -17.10 28.30
N ASN A 154 2.99 -17.84 28.41
CA ASN A 154 2.83 -19.17 27.83
C ASN A 154 1.96 -19.21 26.56
N ASP A 155 1.36 -18.09 26.19
CA ASP A 155 0.49 -18.03 25.03
C ASP A 155 1.30 -18.00 23.73
N LYS A 156 0.69 -18.48 22.65
CA LYS A 156 1.24 -18.41 21.29
C LYS A 156 0.36 -17.45 20.50
N THR A 157 1.00 -16.49 19.86
CA THR A 157 0.35 -15.58 18.91
C THR A 157 0.66 -16.03 17.49
N LYS A 158 -0.26 -15.76 16.56
CA LYS A 158 -0.04 -15.98 15.13
C LYS A 158 0.37 -14.67 14.49
N GLU A 159 1.62 -14.59 14.05
CA GLU A 159 2.02 -13.55 13.12
C GLU A 159 1.40 -13.82 11.75
N PHE A 160 1.05 -12.75 11.05
CA PHE A 160 0.42 -12.83 9.74
C PHE A 160 1.11 -11.89 8.76
N TYR A 161 1.27 -12.39 7.53
CA TYR A 161 2.03 -11.73 6.48
C TYR A 161 1.17 -11.60 5.23
N MET A 162 1.22 -10.44 4.59
CA MET A 162 0.69 -10.28 3.25
C MET A 162 1.63 -11.02 2.28
N ASP A 163 1.16 -12.17 1.78
CA ASP A 163 1.93 -13.17 1.03
C ASP A 163 3.00 -13.88 1.88
N LYS A 164 4.31 -13.62 1.68
CA LYS A 164 5.41 -14.30 2.36
C LYS A 164 6.39 -13.28 2.94
N PRO A 165 6.97 -13.53 4.13
CA PRO A 165 8.04 -12.68 4.66
C PRO A 165 9.27 -12.76 3.75
N ALA A 166 9.99 -11.65 3.63
CA ALA A 166 11.21 -11.58 2.80
C ALA A 166 12.29 -12.58 3.25
N ARG A 167 12.30 -12.90 4.55
CA ARG A 167 13.15 -13.90 5.19
C ARG A 167 12.33 -14.56 6.30
N SER A 168 12.03 -15.85 6.14
CA SER A 168 11.61 -16.69 7.27
C SER A 168 12.41 -17.98 7.28
N SER A 169 12.91 -18.34 8.45
CA SER A 169 13.53 -19.64 8.71
C SER A 169 12.52 -20.67 9.24
N ILE A 170 11.28 -20.26 9.51
CA ILE A 170 10.24 -21.10 10.10
C ILE A 170 9.23 -21.46 9.02
N ALA A 171 8.80 -22.71 9.02
CA ALA A 171 7.73 -23.19 8.15
C ALA A 171 6.45 -22.39 8.41
N MET A 172 5.88 -21.85 7.34
CA MET A 172 4.64 -21.10 7.41
C MET A 172 3.47 -22.07 7.50
N GLU A 173 2.53 -21.76 8.38
CA GLU A 173 1.25 -22.46 8.45
C GLU A 173 0.35 -21.93 7.35
N ASP A 174 -0.23 -22.84 6.58
CA ASP A 174 -1.16 -22.51 5.51
C ASP A 174 -2.59 -22.85 5.93
N SER A 175 -3.16 -22.01 6.79
CA SER A 175 -4.53 -22.16 7.30
C SER A 175 -5.48 -21.19 6.60
N MET A 176 -6.28 -21.74 5.69
CA MET A 176 -7.33 -21.01 4.97
C MET A 176 -8.44 -20.53 5.92
N GLU A 177 -8.81 -21.36 6.90
CA GLU A 177 -9.80 -21.01 7.92
C GLU A 177 -9.36 -19.79 8.73
N TYR A 178 -8.11 -19.77 9.18
CA TYR A 178 -7.58 -18.63 9.92
C TYR A 178 -7.47 -17.38 9.05
N SER A 179 -7.06 -17.52 7.78
CA SER A 179 -7.07 -16.38 6.84
C SER A 179 -8.48 -15.82 6.64
N HIS A 180 -9.50 -16.68 6.51
CA HIS A 180 -10.89 -16.25 6.40
C HIS A 180 -11.35 -15.51 7.65
N MET A 181 -11.03 -16.01 8.84
CA MET A 181 -11.30 -15.33 10.11
C MET A 181 -10.64 -13.95 10.18
N LEU A 182 -9.37 -13.83 9.76
CA LEU A 182 -8.68 -12.54 9.70
C LEU A 182 -9.38 -11.54 8.77
N VAL A 183 -9.81 -12.01 7.59
CA VAL A 183 -10.58 -11.20 6.63
C VAL A 183 -11.90 -10.75 7.25
N ASP A 184 -12.67 -11.67 7.84
CA ASP A 184 -13.98 -11.38 8.43
C ASP A 184 -13.87 -10.36 9.57
N ASN A 185 -12.94 -10.59 10.50
CA ASN A 185 -12.69 -9.68 11.61
C ASN A 185 -12.23 -8.29 11.14
N THR A 186 -11.38 -8.25 10.10
CA THR A 186 -10.91 -6.98 9.53
C THR A 186 -12.05 -6.21 8.89
N LEU A 187 -12.90 -6.87 8.09
CA LEU A 187 -14.03 -6.22 7.43
C LEU A 187 -15.04 -5.69 8.45
N GLU A 188 -15.32 -6.45 9.51
CA GLU A 188 -16.21 -5.98 10.58
C GLU A 188 -15.59 -4.77 11.31
N ALA A 189 -14.31 -4.84 11.66
CA ALA A 189 -13.60 -3.70 12.25
C ALA A 189 -13.59 -2.46 11.35
N CYS A 190 -13.44 -2.64 10.02
CA CYS A 190 -13.52 -1.57 9.05
C CYS A 190 -14.89 -0.88 9.05
N LYS A 191 -16.00 -1.63 9.19
CA LYS A 191 -17.34 -1.05 9.35
C LYS A 191 -17.44 -0.25 10.64
N MET A 192 -16.97 -0.82 11.76
CA MET A 192 -17.06 -0.18 13.08
C MET A 192 -16.44 1.21 13.11
N VAL A 193 -15.31 1.40 12.41
CA VAL A 193 -14.59 2.69 12.37
C VAL A 193 -14.97 3.58 11.18
N GLY A 194 -15.80 3.09 10.26
CA GLY A 194 -16.21 3.84 9.07
C GLY A 194 -15.11 4.01 8.01
N ILE A 195 -14.35 2.95 7.73
CA ILE A 195 -13.43 2.92 6.58
C ILE A 195 -14.20 3.20 5.29
N GLN A 196 -13.68 4.10 4.45
CA GLN A 196 -14.33 4.53 3.21
C GLN A 196 -14.04 3.55 2.07
N HIS A 197 -12.83 2.98 2.01
CA HIS A 197 -12.40 2.13 0.90
C HIS A 197 -11.44 1.02 1.34
N VAL A 198 -11.58 -0.16 0.75
CA VAL A 198 -10.67 -1.30 0.97
C VAL A 198 -10.02 -1.74 -0.35
N VAL A 199 -8.70 -1.83 -0.37
CA VAL A 199 -7.97 -2.47 -1.47
C VAL A 199 -7.59 -3.88 -1.03
N VAL A 200 -8.05 -4.87 -1.79
CA VAL A 200 -7.83 -6.29 -1.52
C VAL A 200 -7.03 -6.89 -2.67
N VAL A 201 -6.00 -7.66 -2.37
CA VAL A 201 -5.18 -8.35 -3.39
C VAL A 201 -5.15 -9.86 -3.15
N GLU A 202 -5.26 -10.65 -4.23
CA GLU A 202 -5.02 -12.09 -4.15
C GLU A 202 -3.52 -12.41 -4.14
N THR A 203 -3.14 -13.53 -3.50
CA THR A 203 -1.75 -13.97 -3.38
C THR A 203 -1.56 -15.39 -3.92
N ASP A 204 -0.31 -15.80 -4.19
CA ASP A 204 0.08 -17.07 -4.83
C ASP A 204 -0.69 -18.29 -4.34
N SER A 205 -0.93 -18.34 -3.03
CA SER A 205 -1.61 -19.44 -2.36
C SER A 205 -3.03 -19.71 -2.86
N GLN A 206 -3.64 -18.79 -3.62
CA GLN A 206 -5.01 -18.89 -4.12
C GLN A 206 -5.12 -19.36 -5.58
N PHE A 207 -4.01 -19.44 -6.34
CA PHE A 207 -4.09 -19.78 -7.77
C PHE A 207 -4.63 -21.19 -8.05
N ASP A 208 -4.42 -22.14 -7.13
CA ASP A 208 -4.88 -23.52 -7.30
C ASP A 208 -6.40 -23.71 -7.05
N ARG A 209 -7.10 -22.74 -6.45
CA ARG A 209 -8.55 -22.78 -6.14
C ARG A 209 -9.25 -21.44 -6.39
N ALA A 210 -8.73 -20.65 -7.34
CA ALA A 210 -9.04 -19.23 -7.46
C ALA A 210 -10.54 -18.94 -7.50
N ALA A 211 -11.31 -19.57 -8.40
CA ALA A 211 -12.70 -19.18 -8.65
C ALA A 211 -13.63 -19.21 -7.42
N GLU A 212 -13.62 -20.30 -6.64
CA GLU A 212 -14.48 -20.44 -5.45
C GLU A 212 -14.06 -19.52 -4.31
N VAL A 213 -12.74 -19.37 -4.12
CA VAL A 213 -12.17 -18.52 -3.07
C VAL A 213 -12.39 -17.04 -3.38
N THR A 214 -12.23 -16.65 -4.65
CA THR A 214 -12.50 -15.30 -5.13
C THR A 214 -13.97 -14.93 -4.90
N ALA A 215 -14.91 -15.78 -5.34
CA ALA A 215 -16.34 -15.54 -5.15
C ALA A 215 -16.70 -15.36 -3.66
N SER A 216 -16.20 -16.25 -2.79
CA SER A 216 -16.43 -16.15 -1.36
C SER A 216 -15.91 -14.85 -0.74
N ASN A 217 -14.72 -14.38 -1.14
CA ASN A 217 -14.17 -13.13 -0.63
C ASN A 217 -14.93 -11.90 -1.14
N ILE A 218 -15.41 -11.93 -2.38
CA ILE A 218 -16.25 -10.87 -2.94
C ILE A 218 -17.58 -10.79 -2.21
N ASP A 219 -18.22 -11.93 -1.93
CA ASP A 219 -19.47 -11.98 -1.17
C ASP A 219 -19.29 -11.37 0.23
N LYS A 220 -18.16 -11.65 0.89
CA LYS A 220 -17.79 -11.04 2.17
C LYS A 220 -17.63 -9.52 2.07
N LEU A 221 -16.97 -9.02 1.01
CA LEU A 221 -16.80 -7.59 0.76
C LEU A 221 -18.14 -6.89 0.46
N ASN A 222 -19.00 -7.52 -0.33
CA ASN A 222 -20.34 -7.02 -0.62
C ASN A 222 -21.21 -6.98 0.65
N ALA A 223 -21.20 -8.06 1.44
CA ALA A 223 -21.85 -8.11 2.75
C ALA A 223 -21.25 -7.10 3.74
N ALA A 224 -19.99 -6.69 3.52
CA ALA A 224 -19.38 -5.66 4.33
C ALA A 224 -19.99 -4.28 4.10
N GLY A 225 -20.53 -4.03 2.90
CA GLY A 225 -21.09 -2.72 2.53
C GLY A 225 -20.04 -1.62 2.42
N ILE A 226 -18.76 -1.98 2.25
CA ILE A 226 -17.64 -1.05 2.09
C ILE A 226 -17.21 -1.07 0.63
N ALA A 227 -17.00 0.10 0.04
CA ALA A 227 -16.47 0.18 -1.31
C ALA A 227 -15.07 -0.44 -1.38
N TYR A 228 -14.78 -1.16 -2.45
CA TYR A 228 -13.51 -1.88 -2.56
C TYR A 228 -12.90 -1.87 -3.96
N THR A 229 -11.59 -2.09 -4.02
CA THR A 229 -10.87 -2.45 -5.24
C THR A 229 -10.24 -3.81 -5.02
N TYR A 230 -10.77 -4.81 -5.71
CA TYR A 230 -10.27 -6.17 -5.67
C TYR A 230 -9.28 -6.39 -6.81
N VAL A 231 -8.04 -6.74 -6.50
CA VAL A 231 -6.95 -6.90 -7.45
C VAL A 231 -6.60 -8.38 -7.57
N ARG A 232 -6.88 -8.96 -8.72
CA ARG A 232 -6.59 -10.35 -9.07
C ARG A 232 -5.43 -10.41 -10.06
N PRO A 233 -4.22 -10.79 -9.62
CA PRO A 233 -3.12 -11.08 -10.53
C PRO A 233 -3.40 -12.33 -11.36
N GLN A 234 -3.01 -12.29 -12.64
CA GLN A 234 -3.16 -13.37 -13.61
C GLN A 234 -1.78 -13.93 -13.97
N GLY A 235 -1.18 -14.68 -13.04
CA GLY A 235 0.16 -15.25 -13.20
C GLY A 235 0.86 -15.49 -11.87
N GLU A 236 1.89 -16.34 -11.87
CA GLU A 236 2.71 -16.63 -10.68
C GLU A 236 3.38 -15.34 -10.15
N LEU A 237 3.32 -15.10 -8.84
CA LEU A 237 3.97 -13.94 -8.24
C LEU A 237 5.46 -14.19 -8.06
N LYS A 238 6.29 -13.27 -8.58
CA LYS A 238 7.75 -13.30 -8.40
C LYS A 238 8.24 -12.06 -7.67
N ASN A 239 9.41 -12.18 -7.06
CA ASN A 239 10.11 -11.04 -6.46
C ASN A 239 11.16 -10.57 -7.45
N PHE A 240 11.31 -9.25 -7.56
CA PHE A 240 12.40 -8.69 -8.32
C PHE A 240 13.64 -8.57 -7.42
N ARG A 241 14.62 -9.46 -7.63
CA ARG A 241 15.77 -9.73 -6.71
C ARG A 241 16.46 -8.47 -6.19
N ASP A 242 16.65 -7.50 -7.07
CA ASP A 242 17.38 -6.25 -6.81
C ASP A 242 16.51 -5.03 -7.09
N HIS A 243 15.22 -5.12 -6.77
CA HIS A 243 14.30 -3.99 -6.92
C HIS A 243 14.73 -2.78 -6.11
N THR A 244 14.47 -1.59 -6.65
CA THR A 244 14.42 -0.34 -5.89
C THR A 244 13.32 0.51 -6.49
N TYR A 245 12.74 1.43 -5.71
CA TYR A 245 11.72 2.34 -6.24
C TYR A 245 12.20 3.14 -7.48
N ILE A 246 13.53 3.32 -7.63
CA ILE A 246 14.18 4.05 -8.73
C ILE A 246 14.17 3.20 -10.01
N LYS A 247 14.31 1.86 -9.90
CA LYS A 247 14.15 0.97 -11.05
C LYS A 247 12.70 0.99 -11.56
N GLY A 248 11.75 1.23 -10.66
CA GLY A 248 10.34 1.39 -11.00
C GLY A 248 9.65 0.08 -11.28
N ILE A 249 8.48 0.21 -11.89
CA ILE A 249 7.58 -0.89 -12.25
C ILE A 249 7.64 -1.22 -13.74
N GLN A 250 7.07 -2.36 -14.12
CA GLN A 250 6.92 -2.80 -15.50
C GLN A 250 6.08 -1.81 -16.32
N GLN A 251 6.45 -1.63 -17.60
CA GLN A 251 5.76 -0.69 -18.51
C GLN A 251 4.54 -1.30 -19.22
N HIS A 252 4.50 -2.62 -19.38
CA HIS A 252 3.42 -3.31 -20.10
C HIS A 252 2.60 -4.15 -19.13
N MET A 253 1.78 -3.45 -18.37
CA MET A 253 0.79 -4.05 -17.48
C MET A 253 -0.59 -3.78 -18.04
N THR A 254 -1.34 -4.85 -18.24
CA THR A 254 -2.70 -4.80 -18.77
C THR A 254 -3.67 -5.00 -17.61
N VAL A 255 -4.60 -4.06 -17.42
CA VAL A 255 -5.64 -4.17 -16.39
C VAL A 255 -7.00 -4.15 -17.07
N SER A 256 -7.82 -5.16 -16.77
CA SER A 256 -9.21 -5.24 -17.23
C SER A 256 -10.16 -5.31 -16.06
N LYS A 257 -11.40 -4.82 -16.24
CA LYS A 257 -12.47 -5.09 -15.28
C LYS A 257 -12.80 -6.58 -15.33
N SER A 258 -12.91 -7.19 -14.16
CA SER A 258 -13.27 -8.60 -14.03
C SER A 258 -14.74 -8.74 -13.70
N ASP A 259 -15.44 -9.57 -14.47
CA ASP A 259 -16.80 -10.03 -14.16
C ASP A 259 -16.81 -11.39 -13.44
N PHE A 260 -15.62 -11.97 -13.15
CA PHE A 260 -15.39 -13.29 -12.54
C PHE A 260 -16.10 -14.49 -13.20
N SER A 261 -16.79 -14.28 -14.31
CA SER A 261 -17.58 -15.28 -15.03
C SER A 261 -16.73 -16.10 -16.02
N ALA A 262 -15.53 -15.62 -16.37
CA ALA A 262 -14.63 -16.30 -17.27
C ALA A 262 -13.53 -17.02 -16.49
N ASN A 263 -13.42 -18.34 -16.71
CA ASN A 263 -12.18 -19.08 -16.44
C ASN A 263 -11.09 -18.49 -17.34
N THR A 264 -10.37 -17.50 -16.83
CA THR A 264 -9.23 -16.92 -17.53
C THR A 264 -8.16 -18.00 -17.56
N ALA A 265 -7.81 -18.48 -18.76
CA ALA A 265 -6.69 -19.39 -18.93
C ALA A 265 -5.45 -18.72 -18.31
N GLY A 266 -4.85 -19.36 -17.30
CA GLY A 266 -3.74 -18.78 -16.54
C GLY A 266 -2.67 -18.27 -17.49
N SER A 267 -2.32 -16.99 -17.38
CA SER A 267 -1.19 -16.45 -18.12
C SER A 267 0.07 -17.17 -17.65
N THR A 268 0.94 -17.53 -18.60
CA THR A 268 2.25 -18.13 -18.30
C THR A 268 3.25 -17.11 -17.78
N GLN A 269 2.91 -15.82 -17.86
CA GLN A 269 3.79 -14.74 -17.45
C GLN A 269 3.66 -14.47 -15.96
N SER A 270 4.80 -14.31 -15.31
CA SER A 270 4.85 -13.99 -13.90
C SER A 270 4.60 -12.51 -13.67
N ILE A 271 3.97 -12.19 -12.54
CA ILE A 271 3.73 -10.81 -12.12
C ILE A 271 4.66 -10.51 -10.94
N TYR A 272 5.35 -9.38 -10.96
CA TYR A 272 6.19 -9.02 -9.83
C TYR A 272 5.35 -8.45 -8.69
N ARG A 273 5.70 -8.82 -7.45
CA ARG A 273 5.02 -8.31 -6.26
C ARG A 273 5.13 -6.80 -6.15
N GLU A 274 6.23 -6.24 -6.62
CA GLU A 274 6.49 -4.81 -6.65
C GLU A 274 5.51 -4.04 -7.55
N ASP A 275 5.13 -4.64 -8.68
CA ASP A 275 4.12 -4.12 -9.60
C ASP A 275 2.74 -4.12 -8.94
N LEU A 276 2.37 -5.22 -8.29
CA LEU A 276 1.11 -5.31 -7.54
C LEU A 276 1.04 -4.33 -6.37
N SER A 277 2.13 -4.19 -5.61
CA SER A 277 2.21 -3.20 -4.54
C SER A 277 2.00 -1.79 -5.04
N ALA A 278 2.61 -1.43 -6.17
CA ALA A 278 2.40 -0.13 -6.79
C ALA A 278 0.98 0.02 -7.37
N MET A 279 0.39 -1.05 -7.92
CA MET A 279 -0.99 -1.06 -8.40
C MET A 279 -1.98 -0.78 -7.27
N MET A 280 -1.79 -1.38 -6.09
CA MET A 280 -2.62 -1.10 -4.92
C MET A 280 -2.59 0.38 -4.52
N VAL A 281 -1.39 1.00 -4.53
CA VAL A 281 -1.23 2.42 -4.22
C VAL A 281 -1.82 3.32 -5.30
N GLN A 282 -1.57 3.04 -6.58
CA GLN A 282 -2.13 3.83 -7.67
C GLN A 282 -3.67 3.73 -7.70
N SER A 283 -4.24 2.58 -7.33
CA SER A 283 -5.68 2.39 -7.21
C SER A 283 -6.30 3.34 -6.18
N LEU A 284 -5.67 3.51 -5.01
CA LEU A 284 -6.10 4.49 -4.02
C LEU A 284 -6.05 5.94 -4.56
N ILE A 285 -5.02 6.27 -5.35
CA ILE A 285 -4.83 7.62 -5.89
C ILE A 285 -5.86 7.92 -6.99
N SER A 286 -6.15 6.96 -7.86
CA SER A 286 -6.80 7.23 -9.16
C SER A 286 -8.28 6.83 -9.22
N LEU A 287 -8.66 5.74 -8.55
CA LEU A 287 -9.99 5.15 -8.67
C LEU A 287 -10.96 5.77 -7.67
N ASP A 288 -12.22 5.89 -8.06
CA ASP A 288 -13.29 6.41 -7.21
C ASP A 288 -13.57 5.49 -6.01
N TRP A 289 -13.42 6.02 -4.80
CA TRP A 289 -13.62 5.31 -3.53
C TRP A 289 -15.09 5.04 -3.21
N THR A 290 -16.04 5.50 -4.03
CA THR A 290 -17.47 5.23 -3.84
C THR A 290 -17.95 4.00 -4.61
N GLN A 291 -17.12 3.42 -5.49
CA GLN A 291 -17.54 2.27 -6.31
C GLN A 291 -16.65 1.05 -6.08
N SER A 292 -17.31 -0.06 -5.81
CA SER A 292 -16.70 -1.39 -5.79
C SER A 292 -16.34 -1.85 -7.19
N ARG A 293 -15.15 -2.43 -7.33
CA ARG A 293 -14.64 -2.90 -8.63
C ARG A 293 -13.63 -4.01 -8.46
N CYS A 294 -13.46 -4.75 -9.54
CA CYS A 294 -12.62 -5.92 -9.59
C CYS A 294 -11.72 -5.84 -10.81
N LEU A 295 -10.43 -6.02 -10.60
CA LEU A 295 -9.38 -5.75 -11.56
C LEU A 295 -8.61 -7.04 -11.81
N ASP A 296 -8.60 -7.48 -13.05
CA ASP A 296 -7.67 -8.50 -13.52
C ASP A 296 -6.39 -7.83 -13.99
N VAL A 297 -5.27 -8.21 -13.38
CA VAL A 297 -3.97 -7.62 -13.63
C VAL A 297 -3.09 -8.65 -14.33
N HIS A 298 -2.63 -8.31 -15.52
CA HIS A 298 -1.75 -9.13 -16.34
C HIS A 298 -0.45 -8.37 -16.60
N SER A 299 0.64 -9.11 -16.73
CA SER A 299 1.92 -8.57 -17.18
C SER A 299 2.27 -9.17 -18.51
N ASP A 300 2.35 -8.31 -19.54
CA ASP A 300 2.71 -8.74 -20.90
C ASP A 300 4.19 -8.41 -21.21
N GLY A 301 4.90 -7.76 -20.27
CA GLY A 301 6.17 -7.10 -20.53
C GLY A 301 7.39 -7.73 -19.86
N GLU A 302 8.54 -7.59 -20.52
CA GLU A 302 9.83 -7.76 -19.86
C GLU A 302 10.08 -6.63 -18.83
N LEU A 303 10.91 -6.93 -17.84
CA LEU A 303 11.37 -5.94 -16.88
C LEU A 303 12.05 -4.78 -17.59
N ALA A 304 11.75 -3.58 -17.12
CA ALA A 304 12.30 -2.33 -17.60
C ALA A 304 13.77 -2.15 -17.17
N ASP A 305 14.66 -3.09 -17.47
CA ASP A 305 16.03 -3.10 -16.94
C ASP A 305 16.90 -1.91 -17.43
N ASN A 306 16.43 -1.11 -18.40
CA ASN A 306 17.20 0.03 -18.93
C ASN A 306 16.35 1.22 -19.41
N LEU A 307 15.12 1.38 -18.92
CA LEU A 307 14.29 2.51 -19.36
C LEU A 307 14.74 3.79 -18.66
N LYS A 308 15.61 4.54 -19.35
CA LYS A 308 15.94 5.92 -19.02
C LYS A 308 14.69 6.76 -19.19
N THR A 309 13.93 6.92 -18.13
CA THR A 309 12.94 7.98 -18.05
C THR A 309 13.68 9.31 -17.85
N ALA A 310 13.21 10.36 -18.53
CA ALA A 310 13.73 11.71 -18.34
C ALA A 310 13.35 12.29 -16.96
N ASP A 311 12.40 11.65 -16.28
CA ASP A 311 11.87 12.11 -15.01
C ASP A 311 12.84 11.86 -13.86
N ARG A 312 12.91 12.84 -12.95
CA ARG A 312 13.76 12.70 -11.77
C ARG A 312 13.08 11.82 -10.73
N PRO A 313 13.79 10.88 -10.08
CA PRO A 313 13.19 9.97 -9.09
C PRO A 313 12.56 10.64 -7.86
N ASP A 314 12.94 11.88 -7.56
CA ASP A 314 12.36 12.69 -6.48
C ASP A 314 10.98 13.27 -6.81
N THR A 315 10.56 13.22 -8.08
CA THR A 315 9.25 13.74 -8.53
C THR A 315 8.16 12.68 -8.61
N GLN A 316 8.52 11.40 -8.51
CA GLN A 316 7.59 10.27 -8.59
C GLN A 316 7.70 9.39 -7.35
N TRP A 317 6.57 8.90 -6.86
CA TRP A 317 6.55 8.01 -5.68
C TRP A 317 7.01 6.59 -6.03
N CYS A 318 6.81 6.19 -7.28
CA CYS A 318 7.39 5.01 -7.91
C CYS A 318 7.72 5.35 -9.37
N MET A 319 8.91 4.99 -9.83
CA MET A 319 9.27 5.24 -11.23
C MET A 319 8.36 4.45 -12.16
N ASN A 320 7.88 5.11 -13.22
CA ASN A 320 6.86 4.61 -14.16
C ASN A 320 5.44 4.51 -13.58
N SER A 321 5.13 5.07 -12.40
CA SER A 321 3.76 5.04 -11.83
C SER A 321 2.70 5.64 -12.76
N ALA A 322 3.10 6.54 -13.66
CA ALA A 322 2.23 7.13 -14.67
C ALA A 322 1.62 6.11 -15.64
N VAL A 323 2.28 4.96 -15.84
CA VAL A 323 1.74 3.84 -16.62
C VAL A 323 0.44 3.35 -16.02
N TYR A 324 0.42 3.09 -14.71
CA TYR A 324 -0.79 2.65 -14.01
C TYR A 324 -1.87 3.71 -13.96
N GLY A 325 -1.50 4.99 -13.83
CA GLY A 325 -2.47 6.08 -13.92
C GLY A 325 -3.26 6.02 -15.24
N LYS A 326 -2.56 5.95 -16.37
CA LYS A 326 -3.18 5.84 -17.69
C LYS A 326 -4.05 4.59 -17.85
N VAL A 327 -3.57 3.45 -17.35
CA VAL A 327 -4.29 2.18 -17.45
C VAL A 327 -5.57 2.22 -16.60
N LEU A 328 -5.50 2.71 -15.36
CA LEU A 328 -6.65 2.80 -14.47
C LEU A 328 -7.65 3.89 -14.88
N GLU A 329 -7.18 4.96 -15.52
CA GLU A 329 -8.05 6.00 -16.11
C GLU A 329 -9.01 5.44 -17.15
N GLN A 330 -8.61 4.42 -17.92
CA GLN A 330 -9.48 3.76 -18.90
C GLN A 330 -10.62 2.94 -18.25
N LEU A 331 -10.53 2.69 -16.94
CA LEU A 331 -11.51 1.91 -16.18
C LEU A 331 -12.54 2.79 -15.45
N ASN A 332 -12.37 4.11 -15.48
CA ASN A 332 -13.26 5.09 -14.82
C ASN A 332 -14.51 5.44 -15.63
#